data_AF-A0A1D9NYH7-F1
#
_entry.id   AF-A0A1D9NYH7-F1
#
_cell.length_a   1.000
_cell.length_b   1.000
_cell.length_c   1.000
_cell.angle_alpha   90.00
_cell.angle_beta   90.00
_cell.angle_gamma   90.00
#
_symmetry.space_group_name_H-M   'P 1'
#
loop_
_entity.id
_entity.type
_entity.pdbx_description
1 polymer ?
#
loop_
_entity_poly.entity_id
_entity_poly.type
_entity_poly.pdbx_seq_one_letter_code
_entity_poly.pdbx_strand_id
1 'polypeptide(L)'
;MNKINSPIINKKYQHNMIMMIVAAVLVVLSFICFAAGDLGSALRNDEAAVHFSEAYNDDDLDEGKRVMIYATEDPVQIGYYDSSEAYYFVYDYYEDIYIIRCSEDQADAISKEIADEGYAEVEGSIYTLSDEVIDEAITFYVEDENDEDELKEARDYFDEYYMGKALWVKDADPEPVAIVFGVIFLVAAIVIVIVNIKGFLSYYKTIRDLTLQNAQEINMELADPTSVVVPQLNTYFTPNYIISAGPTLDIVKYSDVRWMYSQTGKFITVFDQKYDVHEICKAPKNMANLNETLSNIMATIQAKNPAVELGYDVNKFYKYVTMGKENKKKKVVAQPAIPGQAVPMGVAPMQQLVQAAPVNPMQQVPVSPLQQAPVAPVQQAAPVQPTPVVPVQQAAPVQPTPVAPAQETPVTPVAPVQTAPVQETPVAPVAAEAPVAAEAPVAPEAPADNTNL
;
A
#
# COMPACT_ATOMS: atom_id res chain seq x y z
N MET A 1 -13.34 28.61 6.88
CA MET A 1 -12.66 29.69 6.12
C MET A 1 -11.32 29.98 6.76
N ASN A 2 -10.28 30.16 5.94
CA ASN A 2 -8.94 30.46 6.42
C ASN A 2 -8.91 31.89 6.97
N LYS A 3 -8.59 32.05 8.27
CA LYS A 3 -8.70 33.33 8.97
C LYS A 3 -7.47 34.22 8.79
N ILE A 4 -6.37 33.65 8.29
CA ILE A 4 -5.07 34.32 8.12
C ILE A 4 -4.84 34.61 6.63
N ASN A 5 -4.45 35.84 6.31
CA ASN A 5 -4.17 36.29 4.96
C ASN A 5 -2.65 36.25 4.69
N SER A 6 -2.11 35.04 4.51
CA SER A 6 -0.72 34.84 4.10
C SER A 6 -0.64 33.81 2.98
N PRO A 7 -0.07 34.14 1.80
CA PRO A 7 0.08 33.19 0.71
C PRO A 7 0.84 31.92 1.11
N ILE A 8 1.87 32.03 1.97
CA ILE A 8 2.68 30.89 2.42
C ILE A 8 1.87 29.97 3.34
N ILE A 9 1.18 30.54 4.33
CA ILE A 9 0.35 29.76 5.27
C ILE A 9 -0.79 29.08 4.51
N ASN A 10 -1.44 29.82 3.61
CA ASN A 10 -2.58 29.33 2.84
C ASN A 10 -2.15 28.20 1.90
N LYS A 11 -1.03 28.37 1.19
CA LYS A 11 -0.50 27.32 0.29
C LYS A 11 -0.17 26.03 1.06
N LYS A 12 0.46 26.13 2.23
CA LYS A 12 0.79 24.94 3.04
C LYS A 12 -0.44 24.26 3.64
N TYR A 13 -1.41 25.04 4.13
CA TYR A 13 -2.67 24.49 4.61
C TYR A 13 -3.41 23.74 3.51
N GLN A 14 -3.53 24.36 2.32
CA GLN A 14 -4.16 23.76 1.15
C GLN A 14 -3.43 22.50 0.70
N HIS A 15 -2.10 22.52 0.64
CA HIS A 15 -1.32 21.33 0.29
C HIS A 15 -1.60 20.16 1.24
N ASN A 16 -1.48 20.37 2.56
CA ASN A 16 -1.74 19.32 3.54
C ASN A 16 -3.18 18.79 3.42
N MET A 17 -4.16 19.68 3.24
CA MET A 17 -5.56 19.30 3.06
C MET A 17 -5.79 18.48 1.78
N ILE A 18 -5.21 18.90 0.64
CA ILE A 18 -5.27 18.17 -0.62
C ILE A 18 -4.64 16.78 -0.47
N MET A 19 -3.48 16.66 0.18
CA MET A 19 -2.86 15.36 0.42
C MET A 19 -3.75 14.43 1.26
N MET A 20 -4.46 14.97 2.26
CA MET A 20 -5.46 14.18 3.01
C MET A 20 -6.65 13.73 2.15
N ILE A 21 -7.10 14.58 1.22
CA ILE A 21 -8.17 14.23 0.26
C ILE A 21 -7.70 13.14 -0.70
N VAL A 22 -6.49 13.27 -1.25
CA VAL A 22 -5.88 12.27 -2.14
C VAL A 22 -5.78 10.92 -1.43
N ALA A 23 -5.34 10.89 -0.17
CA ALA A 23 -5.31 9.66 0.61
C ALA A 23 -6.70 9.05 0.80
N ALA A 24 -7.73 9.87 1.07
CA ALA A 24 -9.10 9.38 1.19
C ALA A 24 -9.62 8.78 -0.13
N VAL A 25 -9.32 9.41 -1.27
CA VAL A 25 -9.67 8.89 -2.59
C VAL A 25 -8.99 7.55 -2.86
N LEU A 26 -7.70 7.41 -2.53
CA LEU A 26 -6.97 6.15 -2.68
C LEU A 26 -7.56 5.02 -1.82
N VAL A 27 -8.03 5.32 -0.61
CA VAL A 27 -8.74 4.34 0.23
C VAL A 27 -10.04 3.89 -0.43
N VAL A 28 -10.82 4.81 -1.00
CA VAL A 28 -12.04 4.46 -1.74
C VAL A 28 -11.72 3.60 -2.98
N LEU A 29 -10.69 3.96 -3.74
CA LEU A 29 -10.24 3.17 -4.89
C LEU A 29 -9.77 1.77 -4.48
N SER A 30 -9.10 1.65 -3.34
CA SER A 30 -8.71 0.35 -2.76
C SER A 30 -9.93 -0.54 -2.49
N PHE A 31 -10.98 0.01 -1.86
CA PHE A 31 -12.21 -0.74 -1.62
C PHE A 31 -12.96 -1.10 -2.91
N ILE A 32 -12.95 -0.22 -3.92
CA ILE A 32 -13.51 -0.53 -5.25
C ILE A 32 -12.74 -1.69 -5.89
N CYS A 33 -11.41 -1.69 -5.80
CA CYS A 33 -10.57 -2.76 -6.30
C CYS A 33 -10.85 -4.10 -5.61
N PHE A 34 -11.00 -4.12 -4.28
CA PHE A 34 -11.37 -5.34 -3.55
C PHE A 34 -12.76 -5.84 -3.92
N ALA A 35 -13.75 -4.94 -3.98
CA ALA A 35 -15.11 -5.30 -4.39
C ALA A 35 -15.15 -5.82 -5.85
N ALA A 36 -14.33 -5.25 -6.74
CA ALA A 36 -14.20 -5.72 -8.10
C ALA A 36 -13.50 -7.09 -8.19
N GLY A 37 -12.51 -7.34 -7.31
CA GLY A 37 -11.88 -8.65 -7.16
C GLY A 37 -12.90 -9.71 -6.74
N ASP A 38 -13.61 -9.48 -5.64
CA ASP A 38 -14.64 -10.39 -5.13
C ASP A 38 -15.77 -10.61 -6.13
N LEU A 39 -16.24 -9.55 -6.80
CA LEU A 39 -17.26 -9.65 -7.85
C LEU A 39 -16.73 -10.42 -9.07
N GLY A 40 -15.46 -10.25 -9.42
CA GLY A 40 -14.81 -11.01 -10.48
C GLY A 40 -14.80 -12.51 -10.16
N SER A 41 -14.41 -12.88 -8.95
CA SER A 41 -14.47 -14.27 -8.48
C SER A 41 -15.92 -14.80 -8.45
N ALA A 42 -16.86 -14.04 -7.91
CA ALA A 42 -18.26 -14.45 -7.85
C ALA A 42 -18.92 -14.60 -9.23
N LEU A 43 -18.64 -13.70 -10.18
CA LEU A 43 -19.14 -13.80 -11.56
C LEU A 43 -18.51 -14.96 -12.35
N ARG A 44 -17.34 -15.42 -11.93
CA ARG A 44 -16.65 -16.57 -12.51
C ARG A 44 -17.20 -17.91 -12.01
N ASN A 45 -18.26 -17.91 -11.19
CA ASN A 45 -18.81 -19.11 -10.55
C ASN A 45 -17.69 -19.94 -9.91
N ASP A 46 -16.88 -19.27 -9.10
CA ASP A 46 -15.77 -19.90 -8.38
C ASP A 46 -16.31 -20.75 -7.20
N GLU A 47 -17.31 -21.62 -7.44
CA GLU A 47 -17.65 -22.67 -6.49
C GLU A 47 -16.44 -23.58 -6.35
N ALA A 48 -16.08 -23.91 -5.11
CA ALA A 48 -14.92 -24.74 -4.83
C ALA A 48 -15.04 -26.06 -5.60
N ALA A 49 -13.98 -26.45 -6.30
CA ALA A 49 -13.94 -27.73 -6.98
C ALA A 49 -14.14 -28.85 -5.96
N VAL A 50 -15.05 -29.77 -6.25
CA VAL A 50 -15.21 -31.01 -5.48
C VAL A 50 -14.27 -32.07 -6.01
N HIS A 51 -13.87 -33.06 -5.20
CA HIS A 51 -13.04 -34.13 -5.72
C HIS A 51 -13.82 -34.93 -6.78
N PHE A 52 -13.19 -35.32 -7.89
CA PHE A 52 -13.88 -36.01 -8.98
C PHE A 52 -14.60 -37.27 -8.49
N SER A 53 -13.94 -38.09 -7.67
CA SER A 53 -14.56 -39.31 -7.15
C SER A 53 -15.77 -39.06 -6.25
N GLU A 54 -15.86 -37.92 -5.58
CA GLU A 54 -17.07 -37.52 -4.84
C GLU A 54 -18.20 -37.20 -5.81
N ALA A 55 -17.93 -36.41 -6.85
CA ALA A 55 -18.89 -36.10 -7.90
C ALA A 55 -19.36 -37.34 -8.67
N TYR A 56 -18.47 -38.28 -8.93
CA TYR A 56 -18.77 -39.57 -9.56
C TYR A 56 -19.71 -40.42 -8.68
N ASN A 57 -19.41 -40.56 -7.39
CA ASN A 57 -20.22 -41.37 -6.46
C ASN A 57 -21.63 -40.79 -6.23
N ASP A 58 -21.78 -39.47 -6.37
CA ASP A 58 -23.06 -38.77 -6.21
C ASP A 58 -23.88 -38.70 -7.52
N ASP A 59 -23.39 -39.30 -8.62
CA ASP A 59 -24.00 -39.22 -9.97
C ASP A 59 -24.21 -37.77 -10.41
N ASP A 60 -23.25 -36.90 -10.05
CA ASP A 60 -23.29 -35.47 -10.27
C ASP A 60 -22.06 -35.03 -11.07
N LEU A 61 -21.98 -35.53 -12.31
CA LEU A 61 -20.99 -35.21 -13.34
C LEU A 61 -21.63 -34.42 -14.49
N ASP A 62 -22.40 -33.40 -14.12
CA ASP A 62 -23.03 -32.49 -15.07
C ASP A 62 -21.98 -31.71 -15.88
N GLU A 63 -22.31 -31.44 -17.15
CA GLU A 63 -21.48 -30.66 -18.06
C GLU A 63 -21.14 -29.29 -17.45
N GLY A 64 -19.85 -28.94 -17.42
CA GLY A 64 -19.31 -27.70 -16.86
C GLY A 64 -19.11 -27.71 -15.35
N LYS A 65 -19.41 -28.80 -14.64
CA LYS A 65 -19.17 -28.89 -13.20
C LYS A 65 -17.67 -28.88 -12.88
N ARG A 66 -17.27 -28.11 -11.87
CA ARG A 66 -15.86 -28.02 -11.45
C ARG A 66 -15.48 -29.17 -10.53
N VAL A 67 -14.37 -29.82 -10.86
CA VAL A 67 -13.83 -30.96 -10.15
C VAL A 67 -12.33 -30.83 -10.04
N MET A 68 -11.75 -31.51 -9.05
CA MET A 68 -10.30 -31.67 -8.93
C MET A 68 -9.92 -33.12 -8.72
N ILE A 69 -8.69 -33.46 -9.10
CA ILE A 69 -8.05 -34.75 -8.88
C ILE A 69 -6.62 -34.54 -8.37
N TYR A 70 -6.11 -35.51 -7.62
CA TYR A 70 -4.72 -35.52 -7.18
C TYR A 70 -3.90 -36.48 -8.04
N ALA A 71 -3.26 -35.97 -9.08
CA ALA A 71 -2.42 -36.76 -9.97
C ALA A 71 -1.10 -37.11 -9.30
N THR A 72 -0.67 -38.37 -9.37
CA THR A 72 0.59 -38.84 -8.77
C THR A 72 1.61 -39.34 -9.79
N GLU A 73 1.22 -39.42 -11.06
CA GLU A 73 2.07 -39.83 -12.18
C GLU A 73 2.04 -38.82 -13.33
N ASP A 74 3.10 -38.82 -14.13
CA ASP A 74 3.23 -37.93 -15.28
C ASP A 74 2.06 -38.15 -16.27
N PRO A 75 1.43 -37.08 -16.81
CA PRO A 75 0.37 -37.21 -17.80
C PRO A 75 0.85 -37.95 -19.05
N VAL A 76 0.07 -38.95 -19.47
CA VAL A 76 0.36 -39.77 -20.65
C VAL A 76 -0.52 -39.31 -21.80
N GLN A 77 0.07 -38.71 -22.84
CA GLN A 77 -0.69 -38.22 -23.99
C GLN A 77 -1.33 -39.37 -24.79
N ILE A 78 -2.62 -39.27 -25.06
CA ILE A 78 -3.39 -40.29 -25.81
C ILE A 78 -3.89 -39.80 -27.16
N GLY A 79 -3.98 -38.49 -27.38
CA GLY A 79 -4.45 -37.96 -28.65
C GLY A 79 -4.43 -36.44 -28.69
N TYR A 80 -4.58 -35.88 -29.88
CA TYR A 80 -4.72 -34.43 -30.05
C TYR A 80 -6.19 -34.04 -30.07
N TYR A 81 -6.55 -32.98 -29.35
CA TYR A 81 -7.85 -32.33 -29.53
C TYR A 81 -7.77 -31.38 -30.73
N ASP A 82 -6.75 -30.53 -30.75
CA ASP A 82 -6.43 -29.66 -31.87
C ASP A 82 -4.91 -29.37 -31.92
N SER A 83 -4.49 -28.29 -32.58
CA SER A 83 -3.08 -27.89 -32.67
C SER A 83 -2.47 -27.35 -31.38
N SER A 84 -3.29 -27.08 -30.36
CA SER A 84 -2.91 -26.43 -29.09
C SER A 84 -3.20 -27.27 -27.86
N GLU A 85 -4.18 -28.16 -27.91
CA GLU A 85 -4.58 -29.00 -26.78
C GLU A 85 -4.57 -30.48 -27.15
N ALA A 86 -4.30 -31.31 -26.16
CA ALA A 86 -4.28 -32.75 -26.27
C ALA A 86 -5.03 -33.40 -25.10
N TYR A 87 -5.36 -34.68 -25.28
CA TYR A 87 -5.91 -35.53 -24.25
C TYR A 87 -4.79 -36.31 -23.58
N TYR A 88 -4.87 -36.45 -22.26
CA TYR A 88 -3.92 -37.17 -21.45
C TYR A 88 -4.63 -38.09 -20.46
N PHE A 89 -4.06 -39.26 -20.21
CA PHE A 89 -4.36 -40.03 -19.01
C PHE A 89 -3.55 -39.49 -17.83
N VAL A 90 -4.19 -39.42 -16.67
CA VAL A 90 -3.56 -39.12 -15.39
C VAL A 90 -4.05 -40.12 -14.34
N TYR A 91 -3.20 -40.40 -13.37
CA TYR A 91 -3.42 -41.44 -12.36
C TYR A 91 -3.41 -40.80 -10.99
N ASP A 92 -4.35 -41.20 -10.13
CA ASP A 92 -4.29 -40.84 -8.72
C ASP A 92 -3.52 -41.87 -7.88
N TYR A 93 -3.48 -41.63 -6.56
CA TYR A 93 -2.79 -42.50 -5.61
C TYR A 93 -3.33 -43.94 -5.56
N TYR A 94 -4.59 -44.16 -5.94
CA TYR A 94 -5.22 -45.46 -5.97
C TYR A 94 -5.10 -46.15 -7.33
N GLU A 95 -4.31 -45.58 -8.24
CA GLU A 95 -4.15 -46.02 -9.63
C GLU A 95 -5.45 -45.87 -10.44
N ASP A 96 -6.41 -45.08 -9.96
CA ASP A 96 -7.60 -44.73 -10.73
C ASP A 96 -7.17 -43.79 -11.88
N ILE A 97 -7.64 -44.11 -13.08
CA ILE A 97 -7.28 -43.40 -14.31
C ILE A 97 -8.35 -42.34 -14.61
N TYR A 98 -7.91 -41.16 -15.04
CA TYR A 98 -8.76 -40.06 -15.47
C TYR A 98 -8.30 -39.53 -16.82
N ILE A 99 -9.23 -39.00 -17.62
CA ILE A 99 -8.91 -38.31 -18.87
C ILE A 99 -8.98 -36.81 -18.64
N ILE A 100 -7.88 -36.12 -18.97
CA ILE A 100 -7.82 -34.67 -18.97
C ILE A 100 -7.57 -34.13 -20.38
N ARG A 101 -8.09 -32.94 -20.66
CA ARG A 101 -7.79 -32.13 -21.84
C ARG A 101 -7.03 -30.89 -21.40
N CYS A 102 -5.80 -30.71 -21.88
CA CYS A 102 -4.98 -29.56 -21.57
C CYS A 102 -3.95 -29.26 -22.66
N SER A 103 -3.31 -28.09 -22.57
CA SER A 103 -2.11 -27.75 -23.37
C SER A 103 -0.87 -28.53 -22.90
N GLU A 104 0.16 -28.58 -23.76
CA GLU A 104 1.47 -29.15 -23.43
C GLU A 104 2.11 -28.43 -22.22
N ASP A 105 2.05 -27.09 -22.18
CA ASP A 105 2.56 -26.29 -21.06
C ASP A 105 1.88 -26.64 -19.72
N GLN A 106 0.58 -26.95 -19.75
CA GLN A 106 -0.16 -27.39 -18.55
C GLN A 106 0.23 -28.81 -18.13
N ALA A 107 0.39 -29.74 -19.07
CA ALA A 107 0.86 -31.09 -18.77
C ALA A 107 2.27 -31.07 -18.15
N ASP A 108 3.18 -30.26 -18.71
CA ASP A 108 4.52 -30.05 -18.17
C ASP A 108 4.51 -29.45 -16.76
N ALA A 109 3.56 -28.53 -16.49
CA ALA A 109 3.38 -27.96 -15.16
C ALA A 109 2.93 -29.00 -14.13
N ILE A 110 2.01 -29.90 -14.51
CA ILE A 110 1.54 -31.02 -13.69
C ILE A 110 2.72 -31.95 -13.36
N SER A 111 3.47 -32.41 -14.37
CA SER A 111 4.65 -33.28 -14.16
C SER A 111 5.69 -32.64 -13.24
N LYS A 112 5.90 -31.34 -13.38
CA LYS A 112 6.84 -30.60 -12.53
C LYS A 112 6.36 -30.55 -11.07
N GLU A 113 5.08 -30.28 -10.83
CA GLU A 113 4.51 -30.26 -9.48
C GLU A 113 4.58 -31.64 -8.83
N ILE A 114 4.29 -32.72 -9.57
CA ILE A 114 4.49 -34.11 -9.11
C ILE A 114 5.95 -34.36 -8.72
N ALA A 115 6.92 -33.90 -9.52
CA ALA A 115 8.33 -34.07 -9.22
C ALA A 115 8.78 -33.29 -7.96
N ASP A 116 8.19 -32.12 -7.71
CA ASP A 116 8.54 -31.24 -6.59
C ASP A 116 7.82 -31.64 -5.28
N GLU A 117 6.55 -32.04 -5.34
CA GLU A 117 5.66 -32.25 -4.18
C GLU A 117 5.21 -33.72 -3.99
N GLY A 118 5.40 -34.57 -5.00
CA GLY A 118 5.00 -35.98 -5.01
C GLY A 118 3.58 -36.24 -5.53
N TYR A 119 2.81 -35.19 -5.79
CA TYR A 119 1.51 -35.19 -6.46
C TYR A 119 1.25 -33.79 -7.04
N ALA A 120 0.28 -33.66 -7.93
CA ALA A 120 -0.23 -32.39 -8.44
C ALA A 120 -1.75 -32.30 -8.29
N GLU A 121 -2.25 -31.13 -7.89
CA GLU A 121 -3.69 -30.87 -7.88
C GLU A 121 -4.14 -30.39 -9.27
N VAL A 122 -4.90 -31.22 -9.98
CA VAL A 122 -5.41 -30.91 -11.32
C VAL A 122 -6.87 -30.50 -11.21
N GLU A 123 -7.14 -29.20 -11.40
CA GLU A 123 -8.49 -28.64 -11.39
C GLU A 123 -9.02 -28.43 -12.81
N GLY A 124 -10.26 -28.85 -13.06
CA GLY A 124 -10.90 -28.72 -14.37
C GLY A 124 -12.42 -28.67 -14.30
N SER A 125 -13.04 -28.54 -15.48
CA SER A 125 -14.49 -28.65 -15.64
C SER A 125 -14.84 -29.94 -16.37
N ILE A 126 -15.87 -30.64 -15.90
CA ILE A 126 -16.41 -31.83 -16.55
C ILE A 126 -16.92 -31.46 -17.94
N TYR A 127 -16.58 -32.27 -18.93
CA TYR A 127 -17.21 -32.22 -20.23
C TYR A 127 -17.38 -33.64 -20.79
N THR A 128 -18.30 -33.77 -21.74
CA THR A 128 -18.64 -35.03 -22.38
C THR A 128 -17.74 -35.29 -23.58
N LEU A 129 -17.11 -36.48 -23.62
CA LEU A 129 -16.28 -36.93 -24.73
C LEU A 129 -17.12 -37.28 -25.97
N SER A 130 -16.55 -37.09 -27.16
CA SER A 130 -17.12 -37.62 -28.40
C SER A 130 -16.71 -39.08 -28.59
N ASP A 131 -17.55 -39.86 -29.28
CA ASP A 131 -17.28 -41.28 -29.56
C ASP A 131 -15.90 -41.51 -30.19
N GLU A 132 -15.46 -40.64 -31.11
CA GLU A 132 -14.14 -40.71 -31.75
C GLU A 132 -12.97 -40.64 -30.74
N VAL A 133 -13.11 -39.85 -29.68
CA VAL A 133 -12.07 -39.72 -28.64
C VAL A 133 -12.09 -40.92 -27.71
N ILE A 134 -13.27 -41.44 -27.43
CA ILE A 134 -13.45 -42.67 -26.65
C ILE A 134 -12.79 -43.85 -27.38
N ASP A 135 -13.02 -43.98 -28.69
CA ASP A 135 -12.44 -45.05 -29.51
C ASP A 135 -10.91 -44.96 -29.56
N GLU A 136 -10.34 -43.76 -29.69
CA GLU A 136 -8.88 -43.55 -29.61
C GLU A 136 -8.32 -43.93 -28.22
N ALA A 137 -9.01 -43.53 -27.15
CA ALA A 137 -8.62 -43.87 -25.78
C ALA A 137 -8.67 -45.38 -25.51
N ILE A 138 -9.66 -46.09 -26.06
CA ILE A 138 -9.78 -47.55 -25.98
C ILE A 138 -8.65 -48.24 -26.77
N THR A 139 -8.36 -47.74 -27.97
CA THR A 139 -7.28 -48.25 -28.84
C THR A 139 -5.94 -48.19 -28.12
N PHE A 140 -5.70 -47.14 -27.32
CA PHE A 140 -4.49 -47.03 -26.49
C PHE A 140 -4.34 -48.14 -25.45
N TYR A 141 -5.45 -48.72 -24.97
CA TYR A 141 -5.47 -49.69 -23.87
C TYR A 141 -5.53 -51.15 -24.33
N VAL A 142 -6.11 -51.42 -25.50
CA VAL A 142 -6.33 -52.78 -26.04
C VAL A 142 -5.06 -53.33 -26.68
N GLU A 143 -4.76 -54.63 -26.47
CA GLU A 143 -3.53 -55.25 -26.99
C GLU A 143 -3.63 -55.63 -28.48
N ASP A 144 -4.81 -56.10 -28.95
CA ASP A 144 -5.09 -56.39 -30.36
C ASP A 144 -6.28 -55.56 -30.87
N GLU A 145 -5.97 -54.47 -31.56
CA GLU A 145 -6.94 -53.56 -32.18
C GLU A 145 -7.82 -54.23 -33.27
N ASN A 146 -7.54 -55.49 -33.63
CA ASN A 146 -8.34 -56.25 -34.61
C ASN A 146 -9.30 -57.24 -33.96
N ASP A 147 -9.29 -57.38 -32.62
CA ASP A 147 -10.23 -58.22 -31.89
C ASP A 147 -11.50 -57.42 -31.56
N GLU A 148 -12.56 -57.62 -32.35
CA GLU A 148 -13.85 -56.94 -32.17
C GLU A 148 -14.52 -57.24 -30.83
N ASP A 149 -14.27 -58.42 -30.23
CA ASP A 149 -14.86 -58.78 -28.93
C ASP A 149 -14.11 -58.06 -27.80
N GLU A 150 -12.78 -57.94 -27.88
CA GLU A 150 -11.94 -57.21 -26.92
C GLU A 150 -12.24 -55.70 -26.94
N LEU A 151 -12.33 -55.09 -28.13
CA LEU A 151 -12.71 -53.68 -28.28
C LEU A 151 -14.09 -53.38 -27.69
N LYS A 152 -15.04 -54.30 -27.85
CA LYS A 152 -16.38 -54.15 -27.31
C LYS A 152 -16.41 -54.26 -25.78
N GLU A 153 -15.68 -55.22 -25.21
CA GLU A 153 -15.55 -55.35 -23.75
C GLU A 153 -14.87 -54.11 -23.16
N ALA A 154 -13.82 -53.60 -23.82
CA ALA A 154 -13.15 -52.37 -23.42
C ALA A 154 -14.08 -51.15 -23.51
N ARG A 155 -14.95 -51.07 -24.54
CA ARG A 155 -15.95 -50.02 -24.67
C ARG A 155 -17.01 -50.06 -23.56
N ASP A 156 -17.56 -51.23 -23.26
CA ASP A 156 -18.54 -51.39 -22.19
C ASP A 156 -17.93 -51.02 -20.84
N TYR A 157 -16.68 -51.42 -20.57
CA TYR A 157 -15.94 -51.02 -19.37
C TYR A 157 -15.68 -49.52 -19.32
N PHE A 158 -15.26 -48.92 -20.43
CA PHE A 158 -15.00 -47.48 -20.52
C PHE A 158 -16.25 -46.66 -20.22
N ASP A 159 -17.39 -47.04 -20.80
CA ASP A 159 -18.66 -46.35 -20.60
C ASP A 159 -19.14 -46.46 -19.14
N GLU A 160 -18.90 -47.59 -18.46
CA GLU A 160 -19.20 -47.75 -17.03
C GLU A 160 -18.24 -46.94 -16.14
N TYR A 161 -16.94 -47.02 -16.41
CA TYR A 161 -15.91 -46.44 -15.56
C TYR A 161 -15.76 -44.93 -15.75
N TYR A 162 -15.69 -44.43 -16.99
CA TYR A 162 -15.50 -43.01 -17.28
C TYR A 162 -16.81 -42.26 -17.48
N MET A 163 -17.95 -42.96 -17.67
CA MET A 163 -19.26 -42.36 -17.99
C MET A 163 -19.22 -41.41 -19.20
N GLY A 164 -18.27 -41.62 -20.13
CA GLY A 164 -18.02 -40.74 -21.25
C GLY A 164 -17.57 -39.32 -20.85
N LYS A 165 -16.97 -39.14 -19.67
CA LYS A 165 -16.56 -37.85 -19.12
C LYS A 165 -15.05 -37.67 -19.10
N ALA A 166 -14.62 -36.41 -19.19
CA ALA A 166 -13.24 -35.99 -19.00
C ALA A 166 -13.20 -34.62 -18.31
N LEU A 167 -12.02 -34.21 -17.83
CA LEU A 167 -11.79 -32.89 -17.26
C LEU A 167 -11.11 -31.99 -18.28
N TRP A 168 -11.66 -30.82 -18.55
CA TRP A 168 -10.94 -29.77 -19.26
C TRP A 168 -10.21 -28.91 -18.23
N VAL A 169 -8.88 -28.97 -18.26
CA VAL A 169 -8.01 -28.31 -17.27
C VAL A 169 -8.10 -26.80 -17.47
N LYS A 170 -8.41 -26.09 -16.38
CA LYS A 170 -8.58 -24.64 -16.44
C LYS A 170 -7.23 -23.97 -16.69
N ASP A 171 -7.21 -22.92 -17.52
CA ASP A 171 -6.10 -21.98 -17.51
C ASP A 171 -5.93 -21.43 -16.08
N ALA A 172 -4.68 -21.29 -15.63
CA ALA A 172 -4.40 -20.62 -14.37
C ALA A 172 -5.10 -19.26 -14.40
N ASP A 173 -6.06 -19.06 -13.49
CA ASP A 173 -6.78 -17.81 -13.43
C ASP A 173 -5.77 -16.69 -13.23
N PRO A 174 -5.80 -15.62 -14.05
CA PRO A 174 -4.95 -14.47 -13.78
C PRO A 174 -5.27 -14.03 -12.35
N GLU A 175 -4.25 -14.04 -11.48
CA GLU A 175 -4.39 -13.55 -10.10
C GLU A 175 -5.20 -12.26 -10.14
N PRO A 176 -6.15 -12.05 -9.23
CA PRO A 176 -7.05 -10.91 -9.31
C PRO A 176 -6.24 -9.61 -9.20
N VAL A 177 -5.82 -9.09 -10.35
CA VAL A 177 -4.95 -7.93 -10.51
C VAL A 177 -5.54 -6.72 -9.78
N ALA A 178 -6.87 -6.67 -9.72
CA ALA A 178 -7.62 -5.71 -8.93
C ALA A 178 -7.25 -5.75 -7.43
N ILE A 179 -7.11 -6.92 -6.80
CA ILE A 179 -6.71 -7.05 -5.39
C ILE A 179 -5.29 -6.49 -5.18
N VAL A 180 -4.35 -6.81 -6.07
CA VAL A 180 -2.97 -6.29 -6.00
C VAL A 180 -2.97 -4.76 -6.06
N PHE A 181 -3.68 -4.16 -7.02
CA PHE A 181 -3.84 -2.70 -7.07
C PHE A 181 -4.53 -2.14 -5.83
N GLY A 182 -5.52 -2.86 -5.29
CA GLY A 182 -6.20 -2.51 -4.05
C GLY A 182 -5.23 -2.37 -2.87
N VAL A 183 -4.31 -3.32 -2.71
CA VAL A 183 -3.26 -3.27 -1.68
C VAL A 183 -2.29 -2.11 -1.92
N ILE A 184 -1.85 -1.90 -3.16
CA ILE A 184 -0.93 -0.80 -3.51
C ILE A 184 -1.55 0.56 -3.15
N PHE A 185 -2.81 0.79 -3.49
CA PHE A 185 -3.50 2.04 -3.16
C PHE A 185 -3.65 2.24 -1.65
N LEU A 186 -3.95 1.17 -0.90
CA LEU A 186 -4.06 1.23 0.55
C LEU A 186 -2.73 1.61 1.21
N VAL A 187 -1.63 0.97 0.80
CA VAL A 187 -0.29 1.26 1.31
C VAL A 187 0.10 2.70 0.98
N ALA A 188 -0.12 3.15 -0.25
CA ALA A 188 0.15 4.53 -0.66
C ALA A 188 -0.66 5.55 0.17
N ALA A 189 -1.95 5.27 0.42
CA ALA A 189 -2.80 6.11 1.25
C ALA A 189 -2.27 6.23 2.69
N ILE A 190 -1.88 5.10 3.31
CA ILE A 190 -1.33 5.07 4.67
C ILE A 190 -0.06 5.91 4.75
N VAL A 191 0.87 5.76 3.80
CA VAL A 191 2.11 6.56 3.76
C VAL A 191 1.80 8.05 3.66
N ILE A 192 0.88 8.45 2.78
CA ILE A 192 0.47 9.86 2.63
C ILE A 192 -0.10 10.41 3.93
N VAL A 193 -0.98 9.65 4.60
CA VAL A 193 -1.56 10.04 5.90
C VAL A 193 -0.46 10.22 6.94
N ILE A 194 0.44 9.24 7.12
CA ILE A 194 1.51 9.29 8.13
C ILE A 194 2.38 10.54 7.94
N VAL A 195 2.76 10.84 6.70
CA VAL A 195 3.63 11.98 6.38
C VAL A 195 2.94 13.32 6.65
N ASN A 196 1.65 13.45 6.33
CA ASN A 196 0.96 14.75 6.29
C ASN A 196 0.06 15.04 7.49
N ILE A 197 -0.34 14.02 8.28
CA ILE A 197 -1.33 14.16 9.35
C ILE A 197 -0.92 15.17 10.42
N LYS A 198 0.36 15.17 10.84
CA LYS A 198 0.86 16.11 11.87
C LYS A 198 0.73 17.56 11.38
N GLY A 199 1.09 17.82 10.12
CA GLY A 199 0.97 19.13 9.50
C GLY A 199 -0.48 19.55 9.33
N PHE A 200 -1.34 18.66 8.81
CA PHE A 200 -2.77 18.90 8.66
C PHE A 200 -3.44 19.26 10.00
N LEU A 201 -3.27 18.42 11.02
CA LEU A 201 -3.88 18.63 12.33
C LEU A 201 -3.38 19.92 13.00
N SER A 202 -2.08 20.22 12.90
CA SER A 202 -1.49 21.44 13.45
C SER A 202 -2.11 22.68 12.80
N TYR A 203 -2.09 22.78 11.46
CA TYR A 203 -2.65 23.94 10.78
C TYR A 203 -4.15 24.07 11.00
N TYR A 204 -4.90 22.98 10.88
CA TYR A 204 -6.34 22.97 11.10
C TYR A 204 -6.69 23.45 12.50
N LYS A 205 -6.06 22.88 13.54
CA LYS A 205 -6.29 23.24 14.94
C LYS A 205 -5.95 24.71 15.19
N THR A 206 -4.76 25.17 14.79
CA THR A 206 -4.32 26.53 15.02
C THR A 206 -5.26 27.55 14.36
N ILE A 207 -5.62 27.35 13.08
CA ILE A 207 -6.53 28.28 12.37
C ILE A 207 -7.95 28.22 12.95
N ARG A 208 -8.44 27.04 13.33
CA ARG A 208 -9.76 26.87 13.94
C ARG A 208 -9.85 27.61 15.28
N ASP A 209 -8.86 27.41 16.14
CA ASP A 209 -8.82 27.92 17.52
C ASP A 209 -8.54 29.45 17.57
N LEU A 210 -8.12 30.07 16.46
CA LEU A 210 -7.97 31.53 16.35
C LEU A 210 -9.32 32.26 16.46
N THR A 211 -9.44 33.20 17.40
CA THR A 211 -10.57 34.15 17.42
C THR A 211 -10.52 35.10 16.22
N LEU A 212 -11.65 35.70 15.84
CA LEU A 212 -11.69 36.67 14.75
C LEU A 212 -10.80 37.89 15.03
N GLN A 213 -10.79 38.37 16.28
CA GLN A 213 -9.95 39.49 16.72
C GLN A 213 -8.45 39.18 16.55
N ASN A 214 -7.97 38.07 17.11
CA ASN A 214 -6.55 37.68 16.97
C ASN A 214 -6.17 37.49 15.50
N ALA A 215 -7.07 36.94 14.68
CA ALA A 215 -6.81 36.77 13.25
C ALA A 215 -6.64 38.10 12.51
N GLN A 216 -7.49 39.09 12.82
CA GLN A 216 -7.37 40.44 12.26
C GLN A 216 -6.06 41.11 12.68
N GLU A 217 -5.70 41.02 13.97
CA GLU A 217 -4.44 41.55 14.50
C GLU A 217 -3.24 40.92 13.78
N ILE A 218 -3.21 39.59 13.65
CA ILE A 218 -2.16 38.87 12.92
C ILE A 218 -2.10 39.30 11.45
N ASN A 219 -3.23 39.52 10.79
CA ASN A 219 -3.26 39.95 9.39
C ASN A 219 -2.71 41.37 9.21
N MET A 220 -3.01 42.28 10.13
CA MET A 220 -2.43 43.63 10.13
C MET A 220 -0.93 43.58 10.36
N GLU A 221 -0.48 42.78 11.32
CA GLU A 221 0.93 42.62 11.65
C GLU A 221 1.73 41.92 10.53
N LEU A 222 1.15 40.96 9.82
CA LEU A 222 1.79 40.33 8.65
C LEU A 222 1.99 41.31 7.48
N ALA A 223 1.21 42.39 7.42
CA ALA A 223 1.35 43.46 6.43
C ALA A 223 2.25 44.61 6.91
N ASP A 224 2.69 44.58 8.17
CA ASP A 224 3.50 45.62 8.78
C ASP A 224 4.93 45.63 8.17
N PRO A 225 5.46 46.80 7.73
CA PRO A 225 6.81 46.90 7.17
C PRO A 225 7.95 46.52 8.15
N THR A 226 7.68 46.56 9.46
CA THR A 226 8.63 46.17 10.51
C THR A 226 8.68 44.66 10.75
N SER A 227 7.76 43.90 10.15
CA SER A 227 7.73 42.45 10.25
C SER A 227 8.88 41.82 9.48
N VAL A 228 9.72 41.07 10.19
CA VAL A 228 10.88 40.39 9.61
C VAL A 228 10.48 38.97 9.22
N VAL A 229 10.66 38.64 7.94
CA VAL A 229 10.47 37.28 7.43
C VAL A 229 11.82 36.58 7.42
N VAL A 230 11.85 35.33 7.91
CA VAL A 230 12.98 34.41 7.69
C VAL A 230 12.50 33.33 6.72
N PRO A 231 12.68 33.53 5.40
CA PRO A 231 12.04 32.70 4.37
C PRO A 231 12.45 31.23 4.46
N GLN A 232 13.73 30.97 4.76
CA GLN A 232 14.29 29.62 4.86
C GLN A 232 13.62 28.78 5.96
N LEU A 233 13.11 29.45 7.01
CA LEU A 233 12.41 28.82 8.15
C LEU A 233 10.89 28.98 8.06
N ASN A 234 10.37 29.61 6.99
CA ASN A 234 8.97 29.99 6.85
C ASN A 234 8.39 30.63 8.13
N THR A 235 9.16 31.51 8.78
CA THR A 235 8.80 32.10 10.06
C THR A 235 8.75 33.61 9.94
N TYR A 236 7.71 34.22 10.50
CA TYR A 236 7.51 35.66 10.58
C TYR A 236 7.69 36.12 12.02
N PHE A 237 8.49 37.17 12.20
CA PHE A 237 8.67 37.90 13.44
C PHE A 237 7.98 39.25 13.30
N THR A 238 6.77 39.31 13.83
CA THR A 238 5.90 40.48 13.75
C THR A 238 6.08 41.36 15.00
N PRO A 239 5.38 42.51 15.13
CA PRO A 239 5.43 43.30 16.37
C PRO A 239 5.14 42.49 17.64
N ASN A 240 4.05 41.70 17.66
CA ASN A 240 3.58 40.99 18.86
C ASN A 240 3.59 39.46 18.74
N TYR A 241 3.71 38.90 17.53
CA TYR A 241 3.67 37.45 17.32
C TYR A 241 4.92 36.87 16.68
N ILE A 242 5.21 35.63 17.08
CA ILE A 242 6.05 34.68 16.37
C ILE A 242 5.10 33.75 15.59
N ILE A 243 5.21 33.76 14.27
CA ILE A 243 4.37 32.92 13.39
C ILE A 243 5.29 31.97 12.63
N SER A 244 5.36 30.72 13.08
CA SER A 244 6.16 29.68 12.42
C SER A 244 5.26 28.82 11.54
N ALA A 245 5.39 28.98 10.22
CA ALA A 245 4.61 28.27 9.21
C ALA A 245 5.47 27.19 8.53
N GLY A 246 6.09 26.32 9.33
CA GLY A 246 7.00 25.25 8.92
C GLY A 246 6.27 23.98 8.46
N PRO A 247 6.70 22.79 8.90
CA PRO A 247 5.90 21.55 8.82
C PRO A 247 4.65 21.58 9.70
N THR A 248 4.70 22.36 10.78
CA THR A 248 3.57 22.67 11.67
C THR A 248 3.32 24.18 11.67
N LEU A 249 2.10 24.60 12.01
CA LEU A 249 1.75 26.00 12.20
C LEU A 249 1.65 26.30 13.70
N ASP A 250 2.56 27.13 14.16
CA ASP A 250 2.64 27.61 15.53
C ASP A 250 2.58 29.14 15.54
N ILE A 251 1.67 29.70 16.33
CA ILE A 251 1.46 31.14 16.49
C ILE A 251 1.51 31.46 17.97
N VAL A 252 2.51 32.22 18.40
CA VAL A 252 2.78 32.50 19.82
C VAL A 252 3.00 34.01 20.00
N LYS A 253 2.33 34.62 20.97
CA LYS A 253 2.59 36.02 21.36
C LYS A 253 3.92 36.11 22.11
N TYR A 254 4.72 37.14 21.86
CA TYR A 254 5.98 37.34 22.61
C TYR A 254 5.74 37.39 24.12
N SER A 255 4.70 38.10 24.57
CA SER A 255 4.30 38.22 25.98
C SER A 255 4.01 36.88 26.65
N ASP A 256 3.57 35.89 25.86
CA ASP A 256 3.14 34.60 26.35
C ASP A 256 4.32 33.62 26.42
N VAL A 257 5.48 33.96 25.86
CA VAL A 257 6.68 33.14 25.94
C VAL A 257 7.20 33.17 27.38
N ARG A 258 7.27 32.00 28.01
CA ARG A 258 7.82 31.83 29.37
C ARG A 258 9.25 31.33 29.34
N TRP A 259 9.51 30.33 28.52
CA TRP A 259 10.79 29.63 28.49
C TRP A 259 11.07 29.14 27.07
N MET A 260 12.32 29.27 26.62
CA MET A 260 12.74 28.74 25.33
C MET A 260 14.16 28.20 25.32
N TYR A 261 14.41 27.24 24.44
CA TYR A 261 15.72 26.65 24.24
C TYR A 261 15.84 25.98 22.86
N SER A 262 17.07 25.72 22.41
CA SER A 262 17.39 24.89 21.25
C SER A 262 18.37 23.80 21.69
N GLN A 263 17.91 22.55 21.80
CA GLN A 263 18.75 21.44 22.29
C GLN A 263 19.52 20.77 21.15
N THR A 264 18.84 20.49 20.03
CA THR A 264 19.40 19.72 18.91
C THR A 264 19.90 20.60 17.77
N GLY A 265 19.77 21.93 17.89
CA GLY A 265 20.08 22.87 16.82
C GLY A 265 19.14 22.81 15.61
N LYS A 266 18.01 22.09 15.69
CA LYS A 266 17.08 21.87 14.54
C LYS A 266 15.85 22.78 14.56
N PHE A 267 15.46 23.25 15.74
CA PHE A 267 14.31 24.11 15.99
C PHE A 267 14.44 24.71 17.39
N ILE A 268 13.63 25.72 17.68
CA ILE A 268 13.53 26.31 19.02
C ILE A 268 12.26 25.76 19.68
N THR A 269 12.41 25.21 20.88
CA THR A 269 11.29 24.82 21.72
C THR A 269 10.87 26.01 22.56
N VAL A 270 9.58 26.32 22.55
CA VAL A 270 8.97 27.40 23.31
C VAL A 270 7.87 26.84 24.19
N PHE A 271 7.90 27.19 25.47
CA PHE A 271 6.79 26.99 26.40
C PHE A 271 6.07 28.31 26.59
N ASP A 272 4.77 28.31 26.34
CA ASP A 272 3.93 29.47 26.61
C ASP A 272 3.56 29.57 28.11
N GLN A 273 2.85 30.62 28.50
CA GLN A 273 2.37 30.81 29.87
C GLN A 273 1.39 29.73 30.34
N LYS A 274 0.75 29.00 29.41
CA LYS A 274 -0.18 27.89 29.68
C LYS A 274 0.53 26.54 29.76
N TYR A 275 1.85 26.52 29.56
CA TYR A 275 2.69 25.33 29.44
C TYR A 275 2.40 24.48 28.21
N ASP A 276 1.83 25.09 27.16
CA ASP A 276 1.79 24.48 25.84
C ASP A 276 3.18 24.56 25.18
N VAL A 277 3.53 23.46 24.49
CA VAL A 277 4.84 23.30 23.84
C VAL A 277 4.69 23.63 22.37
N HIS A 278 5.54 24.54 21.90
CA HIS A 278 5.63 24.95 20.52
C HIS A 278 7.04 24.66 19.98
N GLU A 279 7.10 24.12 18.77
CA GLU A 279 8.37 23.88 18.08
C GLU A 279 8.46 24.86 16.90
N ILE A 280 9.03 26.04 17.16
CA ILE A 280 9.14 27.10 16.15
C ILE A 280 10.47 27.00 15.39
N CYS A 281 10.55 27.67 14.24
CA CYS A 281 11.78 27.82 13.46
C CYS A 281 12.38 26.46 13.04
N LYS A 282 11.52 25.51 12.65
CA LYS A 282 11.94 24.19 12.16
C LYS A 282 12.76 24.32 10.89
N ALA A 283 14.03 23.94 10.99
CA ALA A 283 14.99 24.07 9.90
C ALA A 283 14.85 22.96 8.85
N PRO A 284 15.13 23.26 7.57
CA PRO A 284 15.37 22.24 6.57
C PRO A 284 16.68 21.48 6.88
N LYS A 285 16.80 20.23 6.43
CA LYS A 285 17.88 19.30 6.81
C LYS A 285 19.32 19.83 6.56
N ASN A 286 19.51 20.78 5.65
CA ASN A 286 20.84 21.23 5.17
C ASN A 286 21.05 22.76 5.27
N MET A 287 20.44 23.45 6.23
CA MET A 287 20.62 24.91 6.37
C MET A 287 22.02 25.25 6.91
N ALA A 288 22.81 25.99 6.12
CA ALA A 288 24.07 26.57 6.57
C ALA A 288 23.82 27.63 7.67
N ASN A 289 24.75 27.77 8.61
CA ASN A 289 24.68 28.74 9.73
C ASN A 289 23.40 28.64 10.58
N LEU A 290 22.81 27.44 10.65
CA LEU A 290 21.55 27.23 11.37
C LEU A 290 21.68 27.60 12.85
N ASN A 291 22.74 27.16 13.53
CA ASN A 291 22.93 27.43 14.96
C ASN A 291 23.02 28.94 15.25
N GLU A 292 23.77 29.68 14.42
CA GLU A 292 23.88 31.14 14.53
C GLU A 292 22.52 31.81 14.28
N THR A 293 21.80 31.37 13.23
CA THR A 293 20.46 31.88 12.91
C THR A 293 19.48 31.66 14.05
N LEU A 294 19.44 30.44 14.63
CA LEU A 294 18.57 30.14 15.78
C LEU A 294 18.98 30.96 17.02
N SER A 295 20.27 31.16 17.25
CA SER A 295 20.78 32.00 18.34
C SER A 295 20.33 33.46 18.19
N ASN A 296 20.47 34.03 16.99
CA ASN A 296 20.03 35.40 16.69
C ASN A 296 18.51 35.55 16.82
N ILE A 297 17.74 34.53 16.44
CA ILE A 297 16.29 34.50 16.63
C ILE A 297 15.94 34.50 18.11
N MET A 298 16.57 33.64 18.92
CA MET A 298 16.34 33.59 20.37
C MET A 298 16.69 34.93 21.04
N ALA A 299 17.79 35.58 20.65
CA ALA A 299 18.13 36.92 21.13
C ALA A 299 17.07 37.97 20.74
N THR A 300 16.54 37.90 19.52
CA THR A 300 15.46 38.79 19.05
C THR A 300 14.17 38.60 19.86
N ILE A 301 13.80 37.34 20.14
CA ILE A 301 12.64 37.02 20.98
C ILE A 301 12.83 37.56 22.40
N GLN A 302 14.02 37.39 22.98
CA GLN A 302 14.34 37.90 24.33
C GLN A 302 14.36 39.44 24.38
N ALA A 303 14.80 40.12 23.32
CA ALA A 303 14.75 41.58 23.25
C ALA A 303 13.30 42.11 23.28
N LYS A 304 12.36 41.38 22.66
CA LYS A 304 10.92 41.69 22.66
C LYS A 304 10.20 41.27 23.94
N ASN A 305 10.71 40.25 24.64
CA ASN A 305 10.23 39.84 25.95
C ASN A 305 11.41 39.52 26.89
N PRO A 306 11.88 40.50 27.68
CA PRO A 306 13.01 40.31 28.59
C PRO A 306 12.75 39.30 29.72
N ALA A 307 11.48 38.94 29.98
CA ALA A 307 11.12 37.97 31.01
C ALA A 307 11.30 36.50 30.55
N VAL A 308 11.64 36.26 29.28
CA VAL A 308 11.86 34.90 28.76
C VAL A 308 13.10 34.28 29.38
N GLU A 309 12.90 33.11 29.99
CA GLU A 309 14.00 32.29 30.47
C GLU A 309 14.67 31.54 29.29
N LEU A 310 16.01 31.50 29.27
CA LEU A 310 16.79 30.83 28.23
C LEU A 310 17.47 29.56 28.75
N GLY A 311 17.72 28.64 27.82
CA GLY A 311 18.59 27.48 28.05
C GLY A 311 17.83 26.22 28.41
N TYR A 312 18.41 25.06 28.08
CA TYR A 312 17.81 23.77 28.35
C TYR A 312 17.99 23.35 29.81
N ASP A 313 16.91 22.87 30.42
CA ASP A 313 16.87 22.32 31.77
C ASP A 313 15.89 21.14 31.78
N VAL A 314 16.42 19.95 32.06
CA VAL A 314 15.66 18.69 32.03
C VAL A 314 14.58 18.64 33.12
N ASN A 315 14.86 19.17 34.32
CA ASN A 315 13.91 19.17 35.42
C ASN A 315 12.77 20.14 35.15
N LYS A 316 13.10 21.31 34.60
CA LYS A 316 12.11 22.30 34.16
C LYS A 316 11.24 21.74 33.02
N PHE A 317 11.84 21.03 32.07
CA PHE A 317 11.10 20.36 30.99
C PHE A 317 10.02 19.41 31.55
N TYR A 318 10.41 18.46 32.40
CA TYR A 318 9.45 17.50 32.96
C TYR A 318 8.36 18.18 33.80
N LYS A 319 8.73 19.21 34.58
CA LYS A 319 7.79 20.01 35.36
C LYS A 319 6.76 20.69 34.46
N TYR A 320 7.19 21.40 33.42
CA TYR A 320 6.28 22.16 32.55
C TYR A 320 5.40 21.24 31.70
N VAL A 321 5.94 20.13 31.18
CA VAL A 321 5.14 19.13 30.46
C VAL A 321 4.04 18.56 31.35
N THR A 322 4.35 18.30 32.63
CA THR A 322 3.37 17.79 33.60
C THR A 322 2.28 18.83 33.89
N MET A 323 2.66 20.09 34.14
CA MET A 323 1.72 21.20 34.34
C MET A 323 0.81 21.42 33.12
N GLY A 324 1.35 21.33 31.90
CA GLY A 324 0.57 21.43 30.67
C GLY A 324 -0.47 20.30 30.52
N LYS A 325 -0.10 19.06 30.88
CA LYS A 325 -1.05 17.93 30.90
C LYS A 325 -2.17 18.14 31.92
N GLU A 326 -1.85 18.63 33.11
CA GLU A 326 -2.85 18.92 34.15
C GLU A 326 -3.80 20.05 33.74
N ASN A 327 -3.28 21.13 33.15
CA ASN A 327 -4.09 22.23 32.64
C ASN A 327 -5.09 21.76 31.57
N LYS A 328 -4.65 20.88 30.67
CA LYS A 328 -5.54 20.27 29.66
C LYS A 328 -6.64 19.43 30.31
N LYS A 329 -6.33 18.64 31.34
CA LYS A 329 -7.33 17.86 32.09
C LYS A 329 -8.36 18.77 32.79
N LYS A 330 -7.92 19.82 33.48
CA LYS A 330 -8.83 20.78 34.14
C LYS A 330 -9.77 21.47 33.16
N LYS A 331 -9.28 21.77 31.95
CA LYS A 331 -10.08 22.39 30.87
C LYS A 331 -11.14 21.44 30.29
N VAL A 332 -10.95 20.12 30.38
CA VAL A 332 -11.93 19.11 29.94
C VAL A 332 -12.99 18.85 31.01
N VAL A 333 -12.65 18.94 32.30
CA VAL A 333 -13.61 18.81 33.41
C VAL A 333 -14.55 20.03 33.50
N ALA A 334 -14.12 21.20 33.01
CA ALA A 334 -14.96 22.38 32.87
C ALA A 334 -15.65 22.42 31.48
N GLN A 335 -16.67 21.58 31.25
CA GLN A 335 -17.53 21.62 30.06
C GLN A 335 -18.95 22.15 30.43
N PRO A 336 -19.66 22.85 29.52
CA PRO A 336 -20.34 24.12 29.77
C PRO A 336 -21.64 24.00 30.56
N ALA A 337 -22.05 25.11 31.17
CA ALA A 337 -23.42 25.27 31.65
C ALA A 337 -24.42 24.97 30.52
N ILE A 338 -25.36 24.08 30.80
CA ILE A 338 -26.47 23.72 29.92
C ILE A 338 -27.25 25.02 29.59
N PRO A 339 -27.38 25.45 28.32
CA PRO A 339 -28.23 26.58 27.98
C PRO A 339 -29.69 26.11 28.10
N GLY A 340 -30.38 26.51 29.17
CA GLY A 340 -31.78 26.12 29.34
C GLY A 340 -32.43 26.31 30.71
N GLN A 341 -31.81 26.98 31.68
CA GLN A 341 -32.53 27.38 32.89
C GLN A 341 -32.85 28.86 32.85
N ALA A 342 -34.11 29.14 32.53
CA ALA A 342 -34.74 30.43 32.62
C ALA A 342 -34.52 31.03 34.00
N VAL A 343 -34.01 32.26 34.03
CA VAL A 343 -34.02 33.11 35.23
C VAL A 343 -35.45 33.58 35.44
N PRO A 344 -36.12 33.29 36.57
CA PRO A 344 -37.32 34.04 36.90
C PRO A 344 -36.88 35.43 37.37
N MET A 345 -37.35 36.45 36.66
CA MET A 345 -37.38 37.82 37.15
C MET A 345 -38.12 37.87 38.49
N GLY A 346 -37.49 38.43 39.52
CA GLY A 346 -38.16 38.68 40.78
C GLY A 346 -37.25 39.25 41.84
N VAL A 347 -37.31 40.58 41.97
CA VAL A 347 -36.99 41.42 43.14
C VAL A 347 -35.61 41.30 43.80
N ALA A 348 -34.89 42.42 43.75
CA ALA A 348 -33.81 42.71 44.70
C ALA A 348 -34.31 42.59 46.15
N PRO A 349 -33.45 42.08 47.05
CA PRO A 349 -33.14 42.91 48.20
C PRO A 349 -31.64 42.99 48.49
N MET A 350 -31.33 44.03 49.26
CA MET A 350 -30.03 44.42 49.79
C MET A 350 -29.27 43.29 50.50
N GLN A 351 -27.93 43.39 50.40
CA GLN A 351 -26.92 43.09 51.41
C GLN A 351 -27.14 41.89 52.33
N GLN A 352 -26.28 40.87 52.17
CA GLN A 352 -25.74 40.18 53.35
C GLN A 352 -24.33 39.65 53.07
N LEU A 353 -23.36 40.15 53.84
CA LEU A 353 -22.09 39.48 54.08
C LEU A 353 -22.39 38.04 54.54
N VAL A 354 -21.83 37.04 53.86
CA VAL A 354 -21.78 35.68 54.40
C VAL A 354 -20.33 35.23 54.43
N GLN A 355 -19.94 34.90 55.67
CA GLN A 355 -18.63 34.50 56.15
C GLN A 355 -18.12 33.22 55.47
N ALA A 356 -16.80 33.14 55.36
CA ALA A 356 -16.08 31.93 55.00
C ALA A 356 -16.46 30.78 55.94
N ALA A 357 -16.92 29.66 55.37
CA ALA A 357 -17.01 28.41 56.10
C ALA A 357 -15.60 27.84 56.33
N PRO A 358 -15.26 27.41 57.56
CA PRO A 358 -13.97 26.79 57.84
C PRO A 358 -13.92 25.40 57.20
N VAL A 359 -12.87 25.15 56.42
CA VAL A 359 -12.58 23.83 55.85
C VAL A 359 -12.07 22.94 56.98
N ASN A 360 -12.80 21.87 57.29
CA ASN A 360 -12.35 20.85 58.24
C ASN A 360 -11.04 20.21 57.74
N PRO A 361 -9.99 20.08 58.57
CA PRO A 361 -8.82 19.30 58.20
C PRO A 361 -9.20 17.82 58.14
N MET A 362 -9.04 17.21 56.97
CA MET A 362 -9.09 15.76 56.83
C MET A 362 -8.00 15.14 57.70
N GLN A 363 -8.41 14.25 58.60
CA GLN A 363 -7.53 13.41 59.41
C GLN A 363 -6.60 12.61 58.49
N GLN A 364 -5.29 12.74 58.72
CA GLN A 364 -4.30 11.87 58.10
C GLN A 364 -4.38 10.49 58.77
N VAL A 365 -4.64 9.46 57.97
CA VAL A 365 -4.42 8.07 58.37
C VAL A 365 -2.92 7.81 58.25
N PRO A 366 -2.21 7.39 59.32
CA PRO A 366 -0.81 7.05 59.23
C PRO A 366 -0.65 5.71 58.50
N VAL A 367 0.00 5.73 57.33
CA VAL A 367 0.50 4.52 56.66
C VAL A 367 1.80 4.08 57.32
N SER A 368 1.81 2.88 57.90
CA SER A 368 3.00 2.26 58.46
C SER A 368 4.02 1.94 57.36
N PRO A 369 5.34 2.09 57.60
CA PRO A 369 6.35 1.71 56.63
C PRO A 369 6.40 0.18 56.47
N LEU A 370 6.27 -0.31 55.25
CA LEU A 370 6.62 -1.68 54.90
C LEU A 370 8.14 -1.84 55.04
N GLN A 371 8.57 -2.67 56.00
CA GLN A 371 9.96 -3.13 56.09
C GLN A 371 10.26 -4.00 54.87
N GLN A 372 11.17 -3.55 54.00
CA GLN A 372 11.73 -4.38 52.94
C GLN A 372 12.78 -5.33 53.55
N ALA A 373 12.65 -6.62 53.24
CA ALA A 373 13.66 -7.62 53.56
C ALA A 373 14.96 -7.34 52.77
N PRO A 374 16.16 -7.58 53.34
CA PRO A 374 17.42 -7.37 52.63
C PRO A 374 17.59 -8.41 51.52
N VAL A 375 17.76 -7.94 50.29
CA VAL A 375 18.15 -8.80 49.15
C VAL A 375 19.66 -8.98 49.18
N ALA A 376 20.12 -10.22 49.16
CA ALA A 376 21.55 -10.57 49.17
C ALA A 376 22.28 -10.07 47.91
N PRO A 377 23.57 -9.70 47.98
CA PRO A 377 24.32 -9.23 46.82
C PRO A 377 24.58 -10.39 45.85
N VAL A 378 24.15 -10.22 44.59
CA VAL A 378 24.58 -11.09 43.49
C VAL A 378 26.02 -10.75 43.15
N GLN A 379 26.91 -11.75 43.22
CA GLN A 379 28.31 -11.62 42.81
C GLN A 379 28.39 -11.25 41.32
N GLN A 380 29.12 -10.17 41.02
CA GLN A 380 29.45 -9.78 39.64
C GLN A 380 30.31 -10.85 38.98
N ALA A 381 29.87 -11.34 37.82
CA ALA A 381 30.70 -12.12 36.91
C ALA A 381 31.84 -11.24 36.37
N ALA A 382 33.04 -11.82 36.27
CA ALA A 382 34.24 -11.13 35.81
C ALA A 382 34.12 -10.65 34.34
N PRO A 383 34.72 -9.51 33.97
CA PRO A 383 34.68 -9.02 32.60
C PRO A 383 35.44 -9.94 31.64
N VAL A 384 34.79 -10.33 30.54
CA VAL A 384 35.44 -10.99 29.41
C VAL A 384 36.24 -9.94 28.64
N GLN A 385 37.56 -10.12 28.54
CA GLN A 385 38.41 -9.23 27.74
C GLN A 385 38.19 -9.46 26.24
N PRO A 386 38.01 -8.41 25.42
CA PRO A 386 37.95 -8.54 23.97
C PRO A 386 39.35 -8.82 23.39
N THR A 387 39.42 -9.81 22.51
CA THR A 387 40.59 -10.15 21.70
C THR A 387 40.95 -8.97 20.77
N PRO A 388 42.23 -8.59 20.60
CA PRO A 388 42.62 -7.48 19.71
C PRO A 388 42.38 -7.85 18.24
N VAL A 389 41.60 -7.03 17.54
CA VAL A 389 41.41 -7.13 16.09
C VAL A 389 42.50 -6.28 15.41
N VAL A 390 43.30 -6.90 14.54
CA VAL A 390 44.35 -6.23 13.76
C VAL A 390 43.71 -5.25 12.77
N PRO A 391 44.16 -3.99 12.68
CA PRO A 391 43.61 -3.03 11.71
C PRO A 391 43.97 -3.43 10.27
N VAL A 392 42.95 -3.56 9.42
CA VAL A 392 43.14 -3.63 7.95
C VAL A 392 43.49 -2.22 7.47
N GLN A 393 44.64 -2.06 6.82
CA GLN A 393 45.07 -0.80 6.22
C GLN A 393 44.06 -0.35 5.15
N GLN A 394 43.50 0.85 5.30
CA GLN A 394 42.72 1.50 4.26
C GLN A 394 43.59 1.76 3.03
N ALA A 395 43.11 1.31 1.87
CA ALA A 395 43.69 1.68 0.57
C ALA A 395 43.60 3.21 0.37
N ALA A 396 44.67 3.79 -0.18
CA ALA A 396 44.78 5.23 -0.42
C ALA A 396 43.68 5.74 -1.38
N PRO A 397 43.21 6.99 -1.21
CA PRO A 397 42.22 7.57 -2.11
C PRO A 397 42.78 7.73 -3.53
N VAL A 398 42.06 7.21 -4.52
CA VAL A 398 42.36 7.44 -5.93
C VAL A 398 41.98 8.89 -6.27
N GLN A 399 42.96 9.71 -6.63
CA GLN A 399 42.68 11.07 -7.10
C GLN A 399 41.97 11.02 -8.47
N PRO A 400 40.90 11.79 -8.68
CA PRO A 400 40.27 11.89 -9.99
C PRO A 400 41.16 12.69 -10.94
N THR A 401 41.45 12.12 -12.11
CA THR A 401 42.11 12.81 -13.23
C THR A 401 41.23 13.97 -13.71
N PRO A 402 41.75 15.21 -13.84
CA PRO A 402 40.99 16.33 -14.37
C PRO A 402 40.67 16.10 -15.85
N VAL A 403 39.38 16.13 -16.21
CA VAL A 403 38.93 16.14 -17.60
C VAL A 403 38.89 17.58 -18.09
N ALA A 404 39.59 17.87 -19.19
CA ALA A 404 39.62 19.20 -19.79
C ALA A 404 38.23 19.60 -20.36
N PRO A 405 37.86 20.89 -20.33
CA PRO A 405 36.59 21.35 -20.90
C PRO A 405 36.55 21.11 -22.41
N ALA A 406 35.51 20.43 -22.89
CA ALA A 406 35.22 20.34 -24.31
C ALA A 406 34.84 21.74 -24.84
N GLN A 407 35.54 22.21 -25.87
CA GLN A 407 35.13 23.41 -26.59
C GLN A 407 33.87 23.11 -27.40
N GLU A 408 32.81 23.88 -27.18
CA GLU A 408 31.62 23.84 -28.02
C GLU A 408 31.95 24.40 -29.41
N THR A 409 31.79 23.57 -30.43
CA THR A 409 31.75 24.02 -31.83
C THR A 409 30.37 24.63 -32.11
N PRO A 410 30.31 25.78 -32.81
CA PRO A 410 29.04 26.42 -33.12
C PRO A 410 28.25 25.58 -34.13
N VAL A 411 27.03 25.21 -33.76
CA VAL A 411 26.09 24.47 -34.61
C VAL A 411 25.48 25.45 -35.62
N THR A 412 25.72 25.20 -36.91
CA THR A 412 25.06 25.92 -38.01
C THR A 412 23.59 25.52 -38.11
N PRO A 413 22.66 26.47 -38.40
CA PRO A 413 21.24 26.14 -38.55
C PRO A 413 21.00 25.22 -39.75
N VAL A 414 20.30 24.11 -39.51
CA VAL A 414 19.85 23.18 -40.56
C VAL A 414 18.67 23.82 -41.30
N ALA A 415 18.77 23.91 -42.63
CA ALA A 415 17.70 24.44 -43.48
C ALA A 415 16.45 23.53 -43.45
N PRO A 416 15.23 24.09 -43.57
CA PRO A 416 14.00 23.31 -43.55
C PRO A 416 13.88 22.39 -44.77
N VAL A 417 13.60 21.12 -44.51
CA VAL A 417 13.31 20.10 -45.52
C VAL A 417 11.92 20.35 -46.11
N GLN A 418 11.85 20.58 -47.42
CA GLN A 418 10.59 20.56 -48.17
C GLN A 418 10.14 19.11 -48.35
N THR A 419 8.98 18.75 -47.81
CA THR A 419 8.31 17.48 -48.08
C THR A 419 7.55 17.58 -49.42
N ALA A 420 7.95 16.76 -50.40
CA ALA A 420 7.20 16.58 -51.63
C ALA A 420 5.89 15.80 -51.37
N PRO A 421 4.81 16.06 -52.12
CA PRO A 421 3.56 15.33 -51.98
C PRO A 421 3.68 13.88 -52.47
N VAL A 422 3.12 12.96 -51.69
CA VAL A 422 3.05 11.53 -52.00
C VAL A 422 2.06 11.33 -53.15
N GLN A 423 2.51 10.74 -54.27
CA GLN A 423 1.64 10.25 -55.33
C GLN A 423 1.03 8.91 -54.90
N GLU A 424 -0.29 8.82 -54.91
CA GLU A 424 -1.01 7.56 -54.75
C GLU A 424 -0.74 6.64 -55.94
N THR A 425 -0.35 5.40 -55.65
CA THR A 425 -0.18 4.35 -56.64
C THR A 425 -1.55 3.72 -56.93
N PRO A 426 -2.02 3.64 -58.18
CA PRO A 426 -3.30 3.00 -58.49
C PRO A 426 -3.23 1.49 -58.25
N VAL A 427 -4.15 0.96 -57.45
CA VAL A 427 -4.34 -0.49 -57.26
C VAL A 427 -5.04 -1.05 -58.51
N ALA A 428 -4.42 -2.02 -59.16
CA ALA A 428 -4.98 -2.71 -60.32
C ALA A 428 -6.22 -3.56 -59.94
N PRO A 429 -7.25 -3.65 -60.79
CA PRO A 429 -8.42 -4.47 -60.53
C PRO A 429 -8.07 -5.97 -60.58
N VAL A 430 -8.53 -6.71 -59.57
CA VAL A 430 -8.47 -8.17 -59.50
C VAL A 430 -9.34 -8.75 -60.62
N ALA A 431 -8.72 -9.52 -61.51
CA ALA A 431 -9.40 -10.20 -62.60
C ALA A 431 -10.29 -11.34 -62.06
N ALA A 432 -11.48 -11.45 -62.65
CA ALA A 432 -12.46 -12.48 -62.35
C ALA A 432 -11.93 -13.89 -62.63
N GLU A 433 -12.29 -14.83 -61.76
CA GLU A 433 -12.04 -16.26 -61.89
C GLU A 433 -12.62 -16.80 -63.20
N ALA A 434 -11.78 -17.52 -63.95
CA ALA A 434 -12.19 -18.31 -65.11
C ALA A 434 -12.64 -19.71 -64.63
N PRO A 435 -13.62 -20.34 -65.33
CA PRO A 435 -14.31 -21.51 -64.83
C PRO A 435 -13.50 -22.81 -64.97
N VAL A 436 -13.84 -23.72 -64.05
CA VAL A 436 -13.45 -25.13 -63.92
C VAL A 436 -13.32 -25.85 -65.27
N ALA A 437 -12.12 -26.37 -65.55
CA ALA A 437 -11.88 -27.29 -66.65
C ALA A 437 -12.09 -28.74 -66.18
N ALA A 438 -12.93 -29.43 -66.94
CA ALA A 438 -13.37 -30.81 -66.72
C ALA A 438 -12.23 -31.83 -66.74
N GLU A 439 -12.42 -32.86 -65.91
CA GLU A 439 -11.63 -34.09 -65.85
C GLU A 439 -11.52 -34.78 -67.22
N ALA A 440 -10.33 -35.30 -67.52
CA ALA A 440 -10.12 -36.32 -68.54
C ALA A 440 -9.66 -37.61 -67.85
N PRO A 441 -10.12 -38.79 -68.32
CA PRO A 441 -10.06 -40.05 -67.58
C PRO A 441 -8.66 -40.68 -67.66
N VAL A 442 -8.17 -41.19 -66.53
CA VAL A 442 -7.04 -42.13 -66.52
C VAL A 442 -7.60 -43.55 -66.60
N ALA A 443 -7.15 -44.25 -67.65
CA ALA A 443 -7.51 -45.63 -67.98
C ALA A 443 -6.90 -46.65 -66.99
N PRO A 444 -7.45 -47.86 -66.88
CA PRO A 444 -7.14 -48.80 -65.81
C PRO A 444 -5.76 -49.45 -66.00
N GLU A 445 -4.96 -49.51 -64.94
CA GLU A 445 -3.83 -50.44 -64.85
C GLU A 445 -4.34 -51.87 -64.58
N ALA A 446 -3.83 -52.79 -65.39
CA ALA A 446 -4.10 -54.21 -65.37
C ALA A 446 -3.39 -54.91 -64.18
N PRO A 447 -3.87 -56.09 -63.76
CA PRO A 447 -3.39 -56.75 -62.54
C PRO A 447 -1.98 -57.31 -62.72
N ALA A 448 -1.11 -57.04 -61.74
CA ALA A 448 0.16 -57.73 -61.62
C ALA A 448 -0.06 -59.12 -61.01
N ASP A 449 0.39 -60.08 -61.80
CA ASP A 449 0.39 -61.52 -61.64
C ASP A 449 1.13 -61.99 -60.39
N ASN A 450 0.41 -62.80 -59.63
CA ASN A 450 0.81 -63.63 -58.52
C ASN A 450 1.39 -64.96 -59.03
N THR A 451 2.70 -65.04 -59.19
CA THR A 451 3.42 -66.31 -59.33
C THR A 451 4.84 -66.25 -58.71
N ASN A 452 4.97 -66.72 -57.47
CA ASN A 452 5.91 -67.79 -57.07
C ASN A 452 5.94 -67.99 -55.53
N LEU A 453 5.38 -69.16 -55.15
CA LEU A 453 5.63 -70.00 -53.96
C LEU A 453 5.29 -69.49 -52.56
#